data_AF-A0A392RFX6-F1
#
_entry.id   AF-A0A392RFX6-F1
#
_cell.length_a   1.000
_cell.length_b   1.000
_cell.length_c   1.000
_cell.angle_alpha   90.00
_cell.angle_beta   90.00
_cell.angle_gamma   90.00
#
_symmetry.space_group_name_H-M   'P 1'
#
loop_
_entity.id
_entity.type
_entity.pdbx_description
1 polymer ?
#
loop_
_entity_poly.entity_id
_entity_poly.type
_entity_poly.pdbx_seq_one_letter_code
_entity_poly.pdbx_strand_id
1 'polypeptide(L)'
;MDCQKKIHLSTLTNDETWDLFQKQALISEATSITVKNLAREISYECKGLPVAIVAVASSLKGKAQVEWKVALDRLRSSKHVNIEKGLQNPYKCLQLSYDNLDTEEAKSLFLLCSVFPEDCEIPVEFLT
;
A
#
# COMPACT_ATOMS: atom_id res chain seq x y z
N MET A 1 5.78 33.54 -1.65
CA MET A 1 6.74 32.49 -1.26
C MET A 1 7.41 32.02 -2.53
N ASP A 2 8.60 32.53 -2.84
CA ASP A 2 9.34 32.10 -4.03
C ASP A 2 10.04 30.77 -3.73
N CYS A 3 9.61 29.70 -4.42
CA CYS A 3 10.22 28.37 -4.32
C CYS A 3 11.66 28.45 -4.86
N GLN A 4 12.64 28.22 -3.99
CA GLN A 4 14.06 28.45 -4.29
C GLN A 4 14.62 27.49 -5.36
N LYS A 5 14.09 26.26 -5.46
CA LYS A 5 14.46 25.26 -6.48
C LYS A 5 13.41 24.14 -6.52
N LYS A 6 12.93 23.79 -7.72
CA LYS A 6 12.07 22.60 -7.90
C LYS A 6 12.93 21.35 -8.05
N ILE A 7 12.70 20.35 -7.21
CA ILE A 7 13.35 19.03 -7.29
C ILE A 7 12.26 18.03 -7.67
N HIS A 8 12.46 17.33 -8.78
CA HIS A 8 11.54 16.29 -9.21
C HIS A 8 11.83 15.01 -8.41
N LEU A 9 10.82 14.49 -7.71
CA LEU A 9 10.89 13.19 -7.04
C LEU A 9 10.33 12.13 -7.99
N SER A 10 11.19 11.26 -8.50
CA SER A 10 10.78 10.08 -9.27
C SER A 10 10.25 8.99 -8.34
N THR A 11 9.51 8.04 -8.92
CA THR A 11 9.18 6.78 -8.24
C THR A 11 10.45 5.97 -7.96
N LEU A 12 10.37 5.06 -7.00
CA LEU A 12 11.44 4.13 -6.67
C LEU A 12 11.69 3.17 -7.83
N THR A 13 12.96 2.77 -7.98
CA THR A 13 13.37 1.68 -8.86
C THR A 13 12.84 0.34 -8.35
N ASN A 14 12.94 -0.72 -9.16
CA ASN A 14 12.51 -2.07 -8.74
C ASN A 14 13.30 -2.58 -7.53
N ASP A 15 14.61 -2.29 -7.46
CA ASP A 15 15.46 -2.73 -6.35
C ASP A 15 15.10 -1.97 -5.07
N GLU A 16 14.97 -0.64 -5.13
CA GLU A 16 14.53 0.18 -3.99
C GLU A 16 13.11 -0.19 -3.52
N THR A 17 12.22 -0.51 -4.47
CA THR A 17 10.87 -0.99 -4.19
C THR A 17 10.90 -2.31 -3.43
N TRP A 18 11.72 -3.25 -3.89
CA TRP A 18 11.87 -4.54 -3.25
C TRP A 18 12.46 -4.41 -1.85
N ASP A 19 13.51 -3.60 -1.69
CA ASP A 19 14.15 -3.34 -0.38
C ASP A 19 13.17 -2.74 0.63
N LEU A 20 12.40 -1.71 0.21
CA LEU A 20 11.38 -1.10 1.06
C LEU A 20 10.27 -2.10 1.42
N PHE A 21 9.81 -2.88 0.44
CA PHE A 21 8.77 -3.88 0.65
C PHE A 21 9.22 -4.95 1.65
N GLN A 22 10.43 -5.50 1.49
CA GLN A 22 10.99 -6.49 2.42
C GLN A 22 11.06 -5.95 3.84
N LYS A 23 11.58 -4.73 4.00
CA LYS A 23 11.70 -4.06 5.29
C LYS A 23 10.34 -3.89 5.96
N GLN A 24 9.31 -3.49 5.21
CA GLN A 24 8.00 -3.22 5.77
C GLN A 24 7.20 -4.50 6.08
N ALA A 25 7.26 -5.50 5.19
CA ALA A 25 6.56 -6.77 5.36
C ALA A 25 7.25 -7.74 6.34
N LEU A 26 8.43 -7.37 6.87
CA LEU A 26 9.32 -8.23 7.69
C LEU A 26 9.71 -9.54 6.98
N ILE A 27 10.02 -9.45 5.68
CA ILE A 27 10.52 -10.61 4.92
C ILE A 27 11.99 -10.80 5.25
N SER A 28 12.33 -11.99 5.76
CA SER A 28 13.68 -12.36 6.18
C SER A 28 14.12 -13.67 5.54
N GLU A 29 15.33 -14.13 5.84
CA GLU A 29 15.81 -15.40 5.30
C GLU A 29 14.94 -16.60 5.69
N ALA A 30 14.31 -16.56 6.87
CA ALA A 30 13.42 -17.59 7.37
C ALA A 30 12.06 -17.63 6.63
N THR A 31 11.69 -16.58 5.89
CA THR A 31 10.46 -16.56 5.11
C THR A 31 10.52 -17.59 3.97
N SER A 32 9.44 -18.33 3.74
CA SER A 32 9.41 -19.35 2.68
C SER A 32 9.72 -18.75 1.31
N ILE A 33 10.42 -19.51 0.46
CA ILE A 33 10.78 -19.06 -0.89
C ILE A 33 9.55 -18.66 -1.72
N THR A 34 8.43 -19.37 -1.53
CA THR A 34 7.17 -19.07 -2.21
C THR A 34 6.63 -17.70 -1.81
N VAL A 35 6.64 -17.37 -0.51
CA VAL A 35 6.20 -16.05 -0.04
C VAL A 35 7.17 -14.96 -0.50
N LYS A 36 8.48 -15.19 -0.49
CA LYS A 36 9.47 -14.24 -1.04
C LYS A 36 9.20 -13.91 -2.52
N ASN A 37 8.90 -14.93 -3.33
CA ASN A 37 8.59 -14.74 -4.76
C ASN A 37 7.28 -13.96 -4.95
N LEU A 38 6.22 -14.34 -4.24
CA LEU A 38 4.93 -13.63 -4.27
C LEU A 38 5.10 -12.16 -3.85
N ALA A 39 5.81 -11.92 -2.74
CA ALA A 39 6.06 -10.58 -2.24
C ALA A 39 6.81 -9.70 -3.26
N ARG A 40 7.79 -10.27 -3.97
CA ARG A 40 8.51 -9.55 -5.02
C ARG A 40 7.58 -9.16 -6.17
N GLU A 41 6.76 -10.09 -6.65
CA GLU A 41 5.77 -9.79 -7.69
C GLU A 41 4.78 -8.71 -7.24
N ILE A 42 4.26 -8.81 -6.01
CA ILE A 42 3.34 -7.82 -5.43
C ILE A 42 4.01 -6.44 -5.31
N SER A 43 5.28 -6.39 -4.91
CA SER A 43 6.01 -5.12 -4.79
C SER A 43 6.06 -4.37 -6.13
N TYR A 44 6.20 -5.10 -7.25
CA TYR A 44 6.21 -4.51 -8.58
C TYR A 44 4.83 -4.06 -9.07
N GLU A 45 3.75 -4.58 -8.49
CA GLU A 45 2.40 -4.03 -8.74
C GLU A 45 2.20 -2.66 -8.08
N CYS A 46 3.02 -2.29 -7.09
CA CYS A 46 2.98 -0.98 -6.45
C CYS A 46 3.61 0.15 -7.29
N LYS A 47 4.20 -0.17 -8.45
CA LYS A 47 4.78 0.76 -9.44
C LYS A 47 5.73 1.82 -8.84
N GLY A 48 6.53 1.43 -7.85
CA GLY A 48 7.55 2.30 -7.25
C GLY A 48 7.02 3.43 -6.37
N LEU A 49 5.74 3.43 -6.02
CA LEU A 49 5.14 4.47 -5.17
C LEU A 49 5.34 4.12 -3.69
N PRO A 50 6.12 4.89 -2.90
CA PRO A 50 6.43 4.55 -1.51
C PRO A 50 5.18 4.30 -0.65
N VAL A 51 4.15 5.14 -0.79
CA VAL A 51 2.90 5.01 -0.03
C VAL A 51 2.16 3.70 -0.34
N ALA A 52 2.12 3.29 -1.62
CA ALA A 52 1.49 2.05 -2.04
C ALA A 52 2.28 0.82 -1.55
N ILE A 53 3.61 0.89 -1.67
CA ILE A 53 4.53 -0.17 -1.21
C ILE A 53 4.34 -0.40 0.28
N VAL A 54 4.40 0.67 1.09
CA VAL A 54 4.30 0.58 2.54
C VAL A 54 2.93 0.07 2.97
N ALA A 55 1.84 0.56 2.36
CA ALA A 55 0.48 0.12 2.67
C ALA A 55 0.30 -1.37 2.39
N VAL A 56 0.62 -1.82 1.18
CA VAL A 56 0.45 -3.23 0.78
C VAL A 56 1.34 -4.16 1.60
N ALA A 57 2.63 -3.82 1.76
CA ALA A 57 3.57 -4.62 2.56
C ALA A 57 3.11 -4.76 4.01
N SER A 58 2.62 -3.68 4.62
CA SER A 58 2.09 -3.70 5.99
C SER A 58 0.85 -4.57 6.10
N SER A 59 -0.05 -4.50 5.12
CA SER A 59 -1.30 -5.27 5.12
C SER A 59 -1.11 -6.78 4.98
N LEU A 60 0.02 -7.21 4.41
CA LEU A 60 0.35 -8.63 4.20
C LEU A 60 1.29 -9.20 5.26
N LYS A 61 1.83 -8.34 6.14
CA LYS A 61 2.70 -8.75 7.24
C LYS A 61 1.98 -9.75 8.14
N GLY A 62 2.61 -10.91 8.34
CA GLY A 62 2.07 -11.98 9.19
C GLY A 62 0.92 -12.79 8.58
N LYS A 63 0.48 -12.48 7.35
CA LYS A 63 -0.59 -13.23 6.66
C LYS A 63 -0.07 -14.57 6.12
N ALA A 64 -0.97 -15.55 6.00
CA ALA A 64 -0.65 -16.87 5.49
C ALA A 64 -0.37 -16.85 3.98
N GLN A 65 0.45 -17.78 3.47
CA GLN A 65 0.85 -17.83 2.05
C GLN A 65 -0.33 -17.77 1.06
N VAL A 66 -1.49 -18.35 1.42
CA VAL A 66 -2.70 -18.31 0.58
C VAL A 66 -3.17 -16.86 0.38
N GLU A 67 -3.11 -16.03 1.41
CA GLU A 67 -3.51 -14.62 1.36
C GLU A 67 -2.58 -13.80 0.49
N TRP A 68 -1.27 -14.10 0.48
CA TRP A 68 -0.32 -13.48 -0.45
C TRP A 68 -0.69 -13.75 -1.92
N LYS A 69 -1.08 -14.99 -2.23
CA LYS A 69 -1.51 -15.36 -3.59
C LYS A 69 -2.79 -14.61 -3.97
N VAL A 70 -3.78 -14.60 -3.07
CA VAL A 70 -5.05 -13.87 -3.28
C VAL A 70 -4.81 -12.38 -3.49
N ALA A 71 -3.89 -11.77 -2.74
CA ALA A 71 -3.53 -10.37 -2.87
C ALA A 71 -2.92 -10.06 -4.24
N LEU A 72 -1.98 -10.89 -4.72
CA LEU A 72 -1.41 -10.75 -6.05
C LEU A 72 -2.47 -10.86 -7.15
N ASP A 73 -3.35 -11.86 -7.04
CA ASP A 73 -4.44 -12.07 -7.99
C ASP A 73 -5.41 -10.86 -8.00
N ARG A 74 -5.74 -10.28 -6.83
CA ARG A 74 -6.57 -9.07 -6.71
C ARG A 74 -5.92 -7.85 -7.35
N LEU A 75 -4.62 -7.63 -7.13
CA LEU A 75 -3.90 -6.50 -7.73
C LEU A 75 -3.91 -6.58 -9.26
N ARG A 76 -3.69 -7.79 -9.81
CA ARG A 76 -3.68 -8.03 -11.26
C ARG A 76 -5.07 -7.98 -11.90
N SER A 77 -6.09 -8.46 -11.19
CA SER A 77 -7.47 -8.55 -11.71
C SER A 77 -8.35 -7.33 -11.42
N SER A 78 -7.86 -6.37 -10.61
CA SER A 78 -8.67 -5.22 -10.21
C SER A 78 -9.13 -4.39 -11.41
N LYS A 79 -10.44 -4.15 -11.47
CA LYS A 79 -11.10 -3.40 -12.54
C LYS A 79 -10.66 -1.93 -12.53
N HIS A 80 -10.70 -1.30 -13.69
CA HIS A 80 -10.49 0.14 -13.76
C HIS A 80 -11.66 0.87 -13.08
N VAL A 81 -11.35 1.64 -12.05
CA VAL A 81 -12.27 2.61 -11.46
C VAL A 81 -12.14 3.92 -12.25
N ASN A 82 -13.22 4.69 -12.35
CA ASN A 82 -13.24 6.00 -13.01
C ASN A 82 -12.46 7.03 -12.18
N ILE A 83 -11.13 6.91 -12.20
CA ILE A 83 -10.17 7.76 -11.50
C ILE A 83 -9.12 8.17 -12.53
N GLU A 84 -8.51 9.34 -12.33
CA GLU A 84 -7.39 9.82 -13.13
C GLU A 84 -6.35 8.71 -13.39
N LYS A 85 -5.89 8.62 -14.63
CA LYS A 85 -5.03 7.51 -15.10
C LYS A 85 -3.80 7.31 -14.22
N GLY A 86 -3.21 8.38 -13.69
CA GLY A 86 -2.04 8.33 -12.80
C GLY A 86 -2.32 7.72 -11.43
N LEU A 87 -3.58 7.71 -10.99
CA LEU A 87 -3.98 7.26 -9.66
C LEU A 87 -4.52 5.83 -9.61
N GLN A 88 -4.70 5.17 -10.77
CA GLN A 88 -5.26 3.82 -10.81
C GLN A 88 -4.42 2.79 -10.06
N ASN A 89 -3.10 2.84 -10.18
CA ASN A 89 -2.20 1.92 -9.48
C ASN A 89 -2.19 2.15 -7.96
N PRO A 90 -1.96 3.37 -7.45
CA PRO A 90 -2.03 3.60 -6.01
C PRO A 90 -3.42 3.30 -5.45
N TYR A 91 -4.51 3.60 -6.17
CA TYR A 91 -5.85 3.25 -5.73
C TYR A 91 -6.01 1.73 -5.50
N LYS A 92 -5.59 0.88 -6.46
CA LYS A 92 -5.68 -0.58 -6.30
C LYS A 92 -4.88 -1.09 -5.10
N CYS A 93 -3.70 -0.51 -4.86
CA CYS A 93 -2.84 -0.87 -3.74
C CYS A 93 -3.47 -0.46 -2.40
N LEU A 94 -3.98 0.77 -2.31
CA LEU A 94 -4.63 1.30 -1.12
C LEU A 94 -5.95 0.56 -0.83
N GLN A 95 -6.71 0.21 -1.86
CA GLN A 95 -7.90 -0.61 -1.74
C GLN A 95 -7.57 -1.99 -1.16
N LEU A 96 -6.53 -2.67 -1.68
CA LEU A 96 -6.09 -3.94 -1.12
C LEU A 96 -5.70 -3.79 0.36
N SER A 97 -4.97 -2.72 0.70
CA SER A 97 -4.57 -2.46 2.08
C SER A 97 -5.78 -2.23 3.00
N TYR A 98 -6.81 -1.53 2.52
CA TYR A 98 -8.06 -1.31 3.23
C TYR A 98 -8.85 -2.63 3.40
N ASP A 99 -8.97 -3.42 2.34
CA ASP A 99 -9.68 -4.71 2.36
C ASP A 99 -9.03 -5.71 3.34
N ASN A 100 -7.73 -5.58 3.58
CA ASN A 100 -6.93 -6.42 4.48
C ASN A 100 -6.95 -5.95 5.95
N LEU A 101 -7.62 -4.85 6.29
CA LEU A 101 -7.81 -4.42 7.68
C LEU A 101 -8.57 -5.50 8.47
N ASP A 102 -8.07 -5.81 9.67
CA ASP A 102 -8.51 -6.99 10.44
C ASP A 102 -9.94 -6.88 10.99
N THR A 103 -10.45 -5.66 11.19
CA THR A 103 -11.77 -5.43 11.80
C THR A 103 -12.61 -4.43 11.01
N GLU A 104 -13.93 -4.58 11.10
CA GLU A 104 -14.88 -3.64 10.47
C GLU A 104 -14.85 -2.27 11.17
N GLU A 105 -14.48 -2.24 12.46
CA GLU A 105 -14.22 -1.00 13.20
C GLU A 105 -13.03 -0.24 12.63
N ALA A 106 -11.92 -0.93 12.30
CA ALA A 106 -10.75 -0.29 11.70
C ALA A 106 -11.07 0.28 10.30
N LYS A 107 -11.85 -0.46 9.51
CA LYS A 107 -12.35 0.00 8.21
C LYS A 107 -13.25 1.23 8.34
N SER A 108 -14.20 1.18 9.26
CA SER A 108 -15.13 2.27 9.54
C SER A 108 -14.40 3.51 10.04
N LEU A 109 -13.41 3.35 10.92
CA LEU A 109 -12.55 4.44 11.40
C LEU A 109 -11.75 5.07 10.26
N PHE A 110 -11.16 4.27 9.37
CA PHE A 110 -10.46 4.79 8.19
C PHE A 110 -11.39 5.61 7.29
N LEU A 111 -12.62 5.13 7.06
CA LEU A 111 -13.61 5.87 6.29
C LEU A 111 -14.07 7.16 6.98
N LEU A 112 -14.17 7.18 8.31
CA LEU A 112 -14.52 8.37 9.07
C LEU A 112 -13.53 9.52 8.81
N CYS A 113 -12.24 9.21 8.65
CA CYS A 113 -11.22 10.20 8.31
C CYS A 113 -11.55 10.98 7.02
N SER A 114 -12.31 10.41 6.08
CA SER A 114 -12.70 11.08 4.83
C SER A 114 -13.73 12.20 4.99
N VAL A 115 -14.36 12.33 6.17
CA VAL A 115 -15.33 13.41 6.46
C VAL A 115 -14.62 14.71 6.84
N PHE A 116 -13.36 14.63 7.26
CA PHE A 116 -12.57 15.78 7.63
C PHE A 116 -11.98 16.48 6.39
N PRO A 117 -11.72 17.81 6.46
CA PRO A 117 -11.08 18.53 5.36
C PRO A 117 -9.71 17.94 4.97
N GLU A 118 -9.36 18.08 3.69
CA GLU A 118 -8.05 17.71 3.18
C GLU A 118 -6.94 18.43 3.97
N ASP A 119 -5.86 17.70 4.27
CA ASP A 119 -4.67 18.16 5.02
C ASP A 119 -4.93 18.74 6.42
N CYS A 120 -6.10 18.50 7.02
CA CYS A 120 -6.33 18.92 8.40
C CYS A 120 -5.72 17.94 9.42
N GLU A 121 -5.32 18.49 10.57
CA GLU A 121 -4.94 17.67 11.72
C GLU A 121 -6.21 17.15 12.42
N ILE A 122 -6.28 15.83 12.62
CA ILE A 122 -7.40 15.17 13.32
C ILE A 122 -6.92 14.71 14.70
N PRO A 123 -7.27 15.43 15.78
CA PRO A 123 -7.05 14.96 17.15
C PRO A 123 -7.65 13.58 17.40
N VAL A 124 -6.93 12.72 18.11
CA VAL A 124 -7.35 11.33 18.40
C VAL A 124 -8.64 11.30 19.21
N GLU A 125 -8.89 12.32 20.03
CA GLU A 125 -10.10 12.49 20.84
C GLU A 125 -11.38 12.63 19.99
N PHE A 126 -11.26 12.99 18.71
CA PHE A 126 -12.39 13.00 17.77
C PHE A 126 -12.61 11.68 17.05
N LEU A 127 -11.74 10.70 17.28
CA LEU A 127 -11.74 9.36 16.66
C LEU A 127 -12.05 8.23 17.65
N THR A 128 -12.38 8.58 18.90
CA THR A 128 -12.74 7.68 20.01
C THR A 128 -14.18 7.88 20.44
#